data_AF-A0AAX4H8H4-F1
#
_entry.id   AF-A0AAX4H8H4-F1
#
_cell.length_a   1.000
_cell.length_b   1.000
_cell.length_c   1.000
_cell.angle_alpha   90.00
_cell.angle_beta   90.00
_cell.angle_gamma   90.00
#
_symmetry.space_group_name_H-M   'P 1'
#
loop_
_entity.id
_entity.type
_entity.pdbx_description
1 polymer ?
#
loop_
_entity_poly.entity_id
_entity_poly.type
_entity_poly.pdbx_seq_one_letter_code
_entity_poly.pdbx_strand_id
1 'polypeptide(L)'
;MNDINDSGELFTIRNQFYTGQHQKVTAYNLDQFSAEAQPKVMEFQIRSHVALSEDASQLIDEGRSLFADQGDHFDLLQAWNDLNAFGTEDSTYFDAIEEAEFETQACLTALYFIRVHKGYEQAIEVLSKYINSVYINVHELEPYLLLVQLNLINGKYAEANRVFQKFHELPYSARDDIVYHVTESWIMAIKGGFDNVNNSSCFYDEIMANDFEEDAQGKYHILSVLFALTVQLKRFPEAQDFLEQIDALNFKGDVSGDLLANKITFEYLTKGGENVLPLLKQLAQLNPEHELLADYKEKNEKFDAIVEKYQPAL
;
A
#
# COMPACT_ATOMS: atom_id res chain seq x y z
N MET A 1 22.22 16.82 -25.25
CA MET A 1 22.66 15.59 -24.57
C MET A 1 21.37 14.92 -24.16
N ASN A 2 21.10 13.73 -24.70
CA ASN A 2 19.85 13.04 -24.43
C ASN A 2 19.90 12.53 -22.99
N ASP A 3 19.03 13.07 -22.13
CA ASP A 3 18.61 12.44 -20.89
C ASP A 3 17.97 11.10 -21.27
N ILE A 4 18.79 10.06 -21.41
CA ILE A 4 18.31 8.68 -21.29
C ILE A 4 18.13 8.49 -19.80
N ASN A 5 16.96 8.97 -19.37
CA ASN A 5 16.43 9.09 -18.03
C ASN A 5 16.53 7.75 -17.29
N ASP A 6 17.02 7.73 -16.05
CA ASP A 6 16.92 6.59 -15.12
C ASP A 6 15.50 6.00 -15.06
N SER A 7 14.49 6.81 -15.38
CA SER A 7 13.08 6.40 -15.46
C SER A 7 12.82 5.29 -16.48
N GLY A 8 13.65 5.14 -17.51
CA GLY A 8 13.44 4.15 -18.57
C GLY A 8 13.86 2.75 -18.15
N GLU A 9 15.06 2.60 -17.57
CA GLU A 9 15.57 1.27 -17.20
C GLU A 9 14.94 0.73 -15.90
N LEU A 10 14.57 1.62 -14.97
CA LEU A 10 13.87 1.24 -13.74
C LEU A 10 12.35 1.07 -13.92
N PHE A 11 11.80 1.38 -15.10
CA PHE A 11 10.35 1.37 -15.32
C PHE A 11 9.72 0.02 -14.96
N THR A 12 10.25 -1.09 -15.47
CA THR A 12 9.64 -2.42 -15.29
C THR A 12 9.73 -2.88 -13.84
N ILE A 13 10.89 -2.74 -13.20
CA ILE A 13 11.07 -3.16 -11.80
C ILE A 13 10.22 -2.32 -10.85
N ARG A 14 10.05 -1.01 -11.11
CA ARG A 14 9.11 -0.16 -10.35
C ARG A 14 7.67 -0.63 -10.50
N ASN A 15 7.22 -0.88 -11.73
CA ASN A 15 5.87 -1.41 -11.98
C ASN A 15 5.64 -2.70 -11.21
N GLN A 16 6.59 -3.64 -11.24
CA GLN A 16 6.48 -4.91 -10.54
C GLN A 16 6.48 -4.71 -9.01
N PHE A 17 7.35 -3.87 -8.48
CA PHE A 17 7.40 -3.58 -7.04
C PHE A 17 6.08 -3.01 -6.51
N TYR A 18 5.56 -1.96 -7.15
CA TYR A 18 4.33 -1.29 -6.70
C TYR A 18 3.03 -2.05 -7.02
N THR A 19 3.10 -3.11 -7.81
CA THR A 19 1.96 -4.02 -8.07
C THR A 19 2.07 -5.35 -7.31
N GLY A 20 3.06 -5.49 -6.44
CA GLY A 20 3.24 -6.66 -5.58
C GLY A 20 3.83 -7.89 -6.26
N GLN A 21 4.50 -7.72 -7.40
CA GLN A 21 5.25 -8.78 -8.10
C GLN A 21 6.66 -8.94 -7.50
N HIS A 22 6.73 -9.16 -6.19
CA HIS A 22 7.98 -9.17 -5.43
C HIS A 22 8.93 -10.29 -5.83
N GLN A 23 8.44 -11.47 -6.24
CA GLN A 23 9.29 -12.58 -6.68
C GLN A 23 10.05 -12.18 -7.93
N LYS A 24 9.35 -11.58 -8.90
CA LYS A 24 9.98 -11.05 -10.12
C LYS A 24 11.01 -9.97 -9.81
N VAL A 25 10.71 -9.09 -8.86
CA VAL A 25 11.66 -8.05 -8.42
C VAL A 25 12.93 -8.70 -7.86
N THR A 26 12.81 -9.70 -6.97
CA THR A 26 13.99 -10.38 -6.39
C THR A 26 14.83 -11.11 -7.45
N ALA A 27 14.22 -11.56 -8.55
CA ALA A 27 14.89 -12.36 -9.59
C ALA A 27 15.77 -11.57 -10.57
N TYR A 28 15.77 -10.22 -10.53
CA TYR A 28 16.61 -9.41 -11.41
C TYR A 28 18.11 -9.63 -11.18
N ASN A 29 18.88 -9.59 -12.27
CA ASN A 29 20.34 -9.55 -12.20
C ASN A 29 20.81 -8.09 -12.34
N LEU A 30 21.63 -7.60 -11.40
CA LEU A 30 22.19 -6.25 -11.39
C LEU A 30 22.99 -5.91 -12.65
N ASP A 31 23.63 -6.89 -13.30
CA ASP A 31 24.37 -6.70 -14.55
C ASP A 31 23.47 -6.25 -15.73
N GLN A 32 22.15 -6.34 -15.58
CA GLN A 32 21.18 -5.87 -16.58
C GLN A 32 20.94 -4.36 -16.52
N PHE A 33 21.41 -3.69 -15.46
CA PHE A 33 21.18 -2.28 -15.19
C PHE A 33 22.48 -1.48 -15.24
N SER A 34 22.37 -0.18 -15.50
CA SER A 34 23.50 0.74 -15.39
C SER A 34 24.06 0.75 -13.96
N ALA A 35 25.35 1.07 -13.81
CA ALA A 35 25.98 1.18 -12.49
C ALA A 35 25.30 2.24 -11.59
N GLU A 36 24.64 3.25 -12.19
CA GLU A 36 23.90 4.29 -11.50
C GLU A 36 22.55 3.78 -10.96
N ALA A 37 21.86 2.90 -11.69
CA ALA A 37 20.60 2.31 -11.28
C ALA A 37 20.73 1.10 -10.34
N GLN A 38 21.86 0.40 -10.36
CA GLN A 38 22.09 -0.81 -9.55
C GLN A 38 21.77 -0.64 -8.04
N PRO A 39 22.15 0.45 -7.35
CA PRO A 39 21.77 0.64 -5.96
C PRO A 39 20.25 0.65 -5.75
N LYS A 40 19.49 1.33 -6.62
CA LYS A 40 18.02 1.40 -6.53
C LYS A 40 17.35 0.06 -6.87
N VAL A 41 17.92 -0.71 -7.79
CA VAL A 41 17.48 -2.09 -8.06
C VAL A 41 17.66 -2.95 -6.82
N MET A 42 18.83 -2.88 -6.18
CA MET A 42 19.10 -3.63 -4.97
C MET A 42 18.20 -3.20 -3.81
N GLU A 43 17.89 -1.91 -3.68
CA GLU A 43 16.87 -1.42 -2.74
C GLU A 43 15.52 -2.12 -2.97
N PHE A 44 15.03 -2.17 -4.21
CA PHE A 44 13.76 -2.85 -4.53
C PHE A 44 13.82 -4.35 -4.25
N GLN A 45 14.95 -5.02 -4.51
CA GLN A 45 15.15 -6.43 -4.19
C GLN A 45 15.09 -6.68 -2.69
N ILE A 46 15.83 -5.90 -1.89
CA ILE A 46 15.85 -6.00 -0.42
C ILE A 46 14.45 -5.77 0.15
N ARG A 47 13.77 -4.71 -0.28
CA ARG A 47 12.40 -4.40 0.17
C ARG A 47 11.40 -5.47 -0.25
N SER A 48 11.61 -6.12 -1.40
CA SER A 48 10.79 -7.24 -1.86
C SER A 48 11.01 -8.50 -1.04
N HIS A 49 12.26 -8.84 -0.69
CA HIS A 49 12.53 -9.93 0.27
C HIS A 49 11.80 -9.69 1.60
N VAL A 50 11.88 -8.47 2.15
CA VAL A 50 11.15 -8.12 3.38
C VAL A 50 9.64 -8.26 3.20
N ALA A 51 9.07 -7.79 2.08
CA ALA A 51 7.64 -7.93 1.78
C ALA A 51 7.19 -9.40 1.66
N LEU A 52 8.11 -10.30 1.31
CA LEU A 52 7.91 -11.75 1.23
C LEU A 52 8.19 -12.48 2.54
N SER A 53 8.49 -11.75 3.60
CA SER A 53 8.93 -12.30 4.89
C SER A 53 10.21 -13.14 4.80
N GLU A 54 11.06 -12.83 3.82
CA GLU A 54 12.39 -13.43 3.63
C GLU A 54 13.48 -12.54 4.24
N ASP A 55 14.56 -13.15 4.73
CA ASP A 55 15.70 -12.41 5.28
C ASP A 55 16.58 -11.85 4.15
N ALA A 56 16.79 -10.53 4.16
CA ALA A 56 17.60 -9.82 3.18
C ALA A 56 19.04 -9.52 3.64
N SER A 57 19.45 -9.98 4.83
CA SER A 57 20.74 -9.59 5.46
C SER A 57 21.95 -9.83 4.55
N GLN A 58 22.01 -10.97 3.85
CA GLN A 58 23.12 -11.25 2.94
C GLN A 58 23.19 -10.25 1.78
N LEU A 59 22.04 -9.92 1.18
CA LEU A 59 21.96 -8.98 0.06
C LEU A 59 22.35 -7.55 0.51
N ILE A 60 22.00 -7.19 1.75
CA ILE A 60 22.40 -5.93 2.37
C ILE A 60 23.94 -5.86 2.56
N ASP A 61 24.56 -6.93 3.08
CA ASP A 61 26.02 -7.00 3.25
C ASP A 61 26.78 -6.92 1.91
N GLU A 62 26.24 -7.56 0.88
CA GLU A 62 26.74 -7.46 -0.50
C GLU A 62 26.62 -6.03 -1.02
N GLY A 63 25.47 -5.37 -0.79
CA GLY A 63 25.24 -3.98 -1.16
C GLY A 63 26.19 -2.99 -0.51
N ARG A 64 26.46 -3.14 0.79
CA ARG A 64 27.49 -2.34 1.50
C ARG A 64 28.87 -2.49 0.88
N SER A 65 29.19 -3.68 0.38
CA SER A 65 30.48 -3.97 -0.24
C SER A 65 30.59 -3.39 -1.64
N LEU A 66 29.50 -3.41 -2.42
CA LEU A 66 29.45 -2.91 -3.80
C LEU A 66 29.30 -1.38 -3.87
N PHE A 67 28.57 -0.78 -2.94
CA PHE A 67 28.18 0.63 -2.92
C PHE A 67 28.61 1.28 -1.59
N ALA A 68 29.92 1.26 -1.33
CA ALA A 68 30.49 1.67 -0.04
C ALA A 68 30.22 3.15 0.34
N ASP A 69 29.88 4.00 -0.63
CA ASP A 69 29.50 5.40 -0.44
C ASP A 69 28.02 5.59 -0.03
N GLN A 70 27.22 4.53 -0.03
CA GLN A 70 25.81 4.53 0.36
C GLN A 70 25.57 3.80 1.69
N GLY A 71 26.54 3.82 2.61
CA GLY A 71 26.47 3.11 3.89
C GLY A 71 25.18 3.36 4.68
N ASP A 72 24.77 4.63 4.80
CA ASP A 72 23.56 5.04 5.53
C ASP A 72 22.28 4.46 4.90
N HIS A 73 22.26 4.29 3.57
CA HIS A 73 21.16 3.66 2.85
C HIS A 73 21.01 2.18 3.21
N PHE A 74 22.13 1.45 3.30
CA PHE A 74 22.11 0.05 3.71
C PHE A 74 21.92 -0.14 5.22
N ASP A 75 22.30 0.84 6.06
CA ASP A 75 21.94 0.88 7.48
C ASP A 75 20.43 0.99 7.68
N LEU A 76 19.78 1.89 6.93
CA LEU A 76 18.33 1.99 6.89
C LEU A 76 17.67 0.66 6.48
N LEU A 77 18.15 0.04 5.40
CA LEU A 77 17.58 -1.21 4.90
C LEU A 77 17.79 -2.38 5.87
N GLN A 78 18.93 -2.42 6.58
CA GLN A 78 19.13 -3.37 7.68
C GLN A 78 18.14 -3.15 8.81
N ALA A 79 17.96 -1.91 9.26
CA ALA A 79 16.99 -1.59 10.31
C ALA A 79 15.56 -2.01 9.92
N TRP A 80 15.19 -1.85 8.65
CA TRP A 80 13.90 -2.32 8.13
C TRP A 80 13.79 -3.85 8.07
N ASN A 81 14.83 -4.54 7.63
CA ASN A 81 14.89 -6.01 7.62
C ASN A 81 14.80 -6.59 9.05
N ASP A 82 15.50 -5.97 10.01
CA ASP A 82 15.51 -6.37 11.41
C ASP A 82 14.12 -6.27 12.05
N LEU A 83 13.34 -5.23 11.72
CA LEU A 83 11.95 -5.12 12.18
C LEU A 83 11.06 -6.28 11.70
N ASN A 84 11.37 -6.83 10.53
CA ASN A 84 10.68 -8.00 10.02
C ASN A 84 11.11 -9.29 10.73
N ALA A 85 12.41 -9.44 11.01
CA ALA A 85 12.97 -10.64 11.62
C ALA A 85 12.74 -10.75 13.14
N PHE A 86 12.81 -9.63 13.87
CA PHE A 86 12.82 -9.62 15.34
C PHE A 86 11.52 -9.11 15.98
N GLY A 87 10.57 -8.62 15.18
CA GLY A 87 9.30 -8.08 15.68
C GLY A 87 9.35 -6.61 16.07
N THR A 88 8.21 -6.08 16.51
CA THR A 88 7.85 -4.64 16.52
C THR A 88 8.28 -3.84 17.76
N GLU A 89 9.24 -4.29 18.56
CA GLU A 89 9.53 -3.67 19.88
C GLU A 89 10.53 -2.50 19.83
N ASP A 90 10.28 -1.52 18.96
CA ASP A 90 11.07 -0.29 18.77
C ASP A 90 12.38 -0.46 17.97
N SER A 91 12.71 0.58 17.19
CA SER A 91 13.97 0.70 16.46
C SER A 91 14.56 2.07 16.69
N THR A 92 15.67 2.09 17.44
CA THR A 92 16.39 3.33 17.76
C THR A 92 16.88 4.07 16.52
N TYR A 93 17.03 3.37 15.39
CA TYR A 93 17.37 4.00 14.12
C TYR A 93 16.25 4.94 13.69
N PHE A 94 15.02 4.43 13.56
CA PHE A 94 13.88 5.22 13.07
C PHE A 94 13.42 6.27 14.08
N ASP A 95 13.50 5.96 15.39
CA ASP A 95 13.17 6.93 16.44
C ASP A 95 14.08 8.16 16.45
N ALA A 96 15.30 8.05 15.88
CA ALA A 96 16.26 9.14 15.80
C ALA A 96 16.06 10.05 14.57
N ILE A 97 15.19 9.69 13.61
CA ILE A 97 14.96 10.46 12.38
C ILE A 97 13.97 11.60 12.63
N GLU A 98 14.48 12.83 12.71
CA GLU A 98 13.65 14.06 12.80
C GLU A 98 13.28 14.61 11.41
N GLU A 99 14.23 14.55 10.47
CA GLU A 99 14.09 14.95 9.08
C GLU A 99 14.76 13.91 8.20
N ALA A 100 14.05 13.42 7.17
CA ALA A 100 14.60 12.42 6.27
C ALA A 100 15.49 13.07 5.20
N GLU A 101 16.62 12.45 4.93
CA GLU A 101 17.65 12.93 4.00
C GLU A 101 17.42 12.45 2.56
N PHE A 102 16.73 11.32 2.38
CA PHE A 102 16.42 10.73 1.08
C PHE A 102 15.09 9.96 1.09
N GLU A 103 14.56 9.66 -0.11
CA GLU A 103 13.20 9.14 -0.34
C GLU A 103 12.89 7.92 0.52
N THR A 104 13.76 6.92 0.44
CA THR A 104 13.58 5.63 1.11
C THR A 104 13.59 5.79 2.63
N GLN A 105 14.41 6.71 3.18
CA GLN A 105 14.42 7.01 4.62
C GLN A 105 13.09 7.64 5.04
N ALA A 106 12.54 8.57 4.25
CA ALA A 106 11.24 9.18 4.53
C ALA A 106 10.12 8.12 4.55
N CYS A 107 10.07 7.28 3.52
CA CYS A 107 9.07 6.23 3.37
C CYS A 107 9.13 5.19 4.49
N LEU A 108 10.30 4.61 4.74
CA LEU A 108 10.45 3.54 5.73
C LEU A 108 10.29 4.06 7.17
N THR A 109 10.71 5.29 7.47
CA THR A 109 10.45 5.93 8.78
C THR A 109 8.96 6.15 9.01
N ALA A 110 8.23 6.63 8.00
CA ALA A 110 6.78 6.79 8.09
C ALA A 110 6.08 5.44 8.31
N LEU A 111 6.46 4.40 7.56
CA LEU A 111 5.92 3.05 7.73
C LEU A 111 6.24 2.46 9.11
N TYR A 112 7.44 2.72 9.65
CA TYR A 112 7.79 2.34 11.02
C TYR A 112 6.87 3.00 12.06
N PHE A 113 6.64 4.32 11.98
CA PHE A 113 5.75 5.00 12.93
C PHE A 113 4.32 4.46 12.89
N ILE A 114 3.82 4.10 11.71
CA ILE A 114 2.51 3.44 11.59
C ILE A 114 2.51 2.05 12.20
N ARG A 115 3.52 1.23 11.89
CA ARG A 115 3.59 -0.18 12.32
C ARG A 115 3.77 -0.30 13.83
N VAL A 116 4.65 0.50 14.42
CA VAL A 116 5.06 0.38 15.84
C VAL A 116 4.24 1.29 16.75
N HIS A 117 4.08 2.57 16.38
CA HIS A 117 3.49 3.57 17.26
C HIS A 117 2.03 3.89 16.97
N LYS A 118 1.46 3.32 15.89
CA LYS A 118 0.19 3.79 15.29
C LYS A 118 0.18 5.31 15.09
N GLY A 119 1.37 5.89 14.87
CA GLY A 119 1.66 7.31 14.87
C GLY A 119 1.38 7.95 13.51
N TYR A 120 0.10 8.07 13.15
CA TYR A 120 -0.30 8.68 11.87
C TYR A 120 0.19 10.12 11.72
N GLU A 121 0.20 10.89 12.81
CA GLU A 121 0.62 12.28 12.81
C GLU A 121 2.12 12.40 12.52
N GLN A 122 2.95 11.59 13.18
CA GLN A 122 4.40 11.55 12.96
C GLN A 122 4.74 11.10 11.54
N ALA A 123 4.08 10.05 11.04
CA ALA A 123 4.28 9.57 9.67
C ALA A 123 3.92 10.64 8.63
N ILE A 124 2.79 11.32 8.80
CA ILE A 124 2.38 12.44 7.95
C ILE A 124 3.37 13.60 8.05
N GLU A 125 3.88 13.91 9.23
CA GLU A 125 4.85 14.99 9.44
C GLU A 125 6.16 14.73 8.68
N VAL A 126 6.77 13.55 8.84
CA VAL A 126 8.02 13.19 8.17
C VAL A 126 7.87 13.29 6.64
N LEU A 127 6.82 12.68 6.09
CA LEU A 127 6.58 12.72 4.64
C LEU A 127 6.28 14.14 4.15
N SER A 128 5.51 14.93 4.92
CA SER A 128 5.19 16.31 4.57
C SER A 128 6.43 17.20 4.58
N LYS A 129 7.34 17.03 5.55
CA LYS A 129 8.62 17.76 5.56
C LYS A 129 9.44 17.40 4.32
N TYR A 130 9.53 16.11 4.00
CA TYR A 130 10.30 15.62 2.86
C TYR A 130 9.83 16.24 1.53
N ILE A 131 8.54 16.12 1.18
CA ILE A 131 8.00 16.61 -0.10
C ILE A 131 7.93 18.15 -0.21
N ASN A 132 8.10 18.87 0.90
CA ASN A 132 8.14 20.33 0.93
C ASN A 132 9.57 20.89 1.04
N SER A 133 10.58 20.02 1.10
CA SER A 133 11.97 20.44 1.10
C SER A 133 12.33 21.12 -0.23
N VAL A 134 13.43 21.90 -0.24
CA VAL A 134 13.80 22.79 -1.37
C VAL A 134 14.19 22.01 -2.65
N TYR A 135 14.36 20.69 -2.55
CA TYR A 135 14.72 19.81 -3.66
C TYR A 135 13.52 18.96 -4.08
N ILE A 136 12.85 19.34 -5.17
CA ILE A 136 11.89 18.47 -5.84
C ILE A 136 12.67 17.55 -6.78
N ASN A 137 12.95 16.32 -6.34
CA ASN A 137 13.41 15.27 -7.23
C ASN A 137 12.19 14.62 -7.90
N VAL A 138 12.08 14.80 -9.22
CA VAL A 138 10.92 14.30 -10.01
C VAL A 138 10.88 12.77 -10.14
N HIS A 139 11.88 12.07 -9.60
CA HIS A 139 11.97 10.61 -9.54
C HIS A 139 11.62 10.05 -8.14
N GLU A 140 11.49 10.91 -7.13
CA GLU A 140 11.16 10.53 -5.75
C GLU A 140 9.68 10.72 -5.47
N LEU A 141 8.90 9.75 -5.93
CA LEU A 141 7.45 9.84 -6.00
C LEU A 141 6.76 9.09 -4.86
N GLU A 142 7.45 8.12 -4.24
CA GLU A 142 6.87 7.27 -3.20
C GLU A 142 6.34 8.04 -1.98
N PRO A 143 6.98 9.12 -1.51
CA PRO A 143 6.48 9.90 -0.38
C PRO A 143 5.09 10.52 -0.66
N TYR A 144 4.81 10.88 -1.92
CA TYR A 144 3.49 11.39 -2.32
C TYR A 144 2.43 10.29 -2.21
N LEU A 145 2.74 9.08 -2.68
CA LEU A 145 1.85 7.92 -2.60
C LEU A 145 1.50 7.59 -1.15
N LEU A 146 2.50 7.45 -0.27
CA LEU A 146 2.27 7.16 1.14
C LEU A 146 1.49 8.28 1.84
N LEU A 147 1.82 9.55 1.55
CA LEU A 147 1.12 10.67 2.17
C LEU A 147 -0.34 10.75 1.72
N VAL A 148 -0.64 10.47 0.45
CA VAL A 148 -2.03 10.35 -0.03
C VAL A 148 -2.72 9.20 0.70
N GLN A 149 -2.11 8.03 0.76
CA GLN A 149 -2.67 6.85 1.45
C GLN A 149 -3.03 7.17 2.90
N LEU A 150 -2.10 7.73 3.67
CA LEU A 150 -2.31 8.06 5.08
C LEU A 150 -3.41 9.09 5.29
N ASN A 151 -3.53 10.09 4.41
CA ASN A 151 -4.63 11.04 4.50
C ASN A 151 -5.97 10.38 4.17
N LEU A 152 -6.03 9.50 3.16
CA LEU A 152 -7.26 8.78 2.81
C LEU A 152 -7.74 7.85 3.93
N ILE A 153 -6.84 7.05 4.52
CA ILE A 153 -7.19 6.14 5.62
C ILE A 153 -7.67 6.93 6.85
N ASN A 154 -7.16 8.15 7.06
CA ASN A 154 -7.63 9.06 8.12
C ASN A 154 -8.89 9.87 7.76
N GLY A 155 -9.57 9.55 6.66
CA GLY A 155 -10.78 10.28 6.22
C GLY A 155 -10.53 11.71 5.75
N LYS A 156 -9.28 12.11 5.53
CA LYS A 156 -8.84 13.46 5.12
C LYS A 156 -8.71 13.58 3.60
N TYR A 157 -9.83 13.41 2.89
CA TYR A 157 -9.84 13.46 1.42
C TYR A 157 -9.32 14.79 0.85
N ALA A 158 -9.66 15.93 1.48
CA ALA A 158 -9.23 17.23 0.98
C ALA A 158 -7.70 17.39 1.02
N GLU A 159 -7.07 16.89 2.08
CA GLU A 159 -5.61 16.85 2.26
C GLU A 159 -4.97 15.90 1.25
N ALA A 160 -5.50 14.68 1.11
CA ALA A 160 -5.03 13.71 0.11
C ALA A 160 -5.08 14.30 -1.31
N ASN A 161 -6.20 14.91 -1.68
CA ASN A 161 -6.33 15.55 -2.98
C ASN A 161 -5.36 16.73 -3.15
N ARG A 162 -5.07 17.50 -2.09
CA ARG A 162 -4.07 18.59 -2.14
C ARG A 162 -2.66 18.06 -2.41
N VAL A 163 -2.29 16.92 -1.82
CA VAL A 163 -1.01 16.26 -2.08
C VAL A 163 -0.97 15.75 -3.52
N PHE A 164 -2.04 15.12 -4.00
CA PHE A 164 -2.14 14.69 -5.39
C PHE A 164 -2.08 15.85 -6.40
N GLN A 165 -2.65 17.02 -6.09
CA GLN A 165 -2.50 18.19 -6.98
C GLN A 165 -1.04 18.65 -7.11
N LYS A 166 -0.23 18.58 -6.04
CA LYS A 166 1.22 18.85 -6.14
C LYS A 166 1.92 17.83 -7.04
N PHE A 167 1.52 16.57 -6.97
CA PHE A 167 2.02 15.53 -7.86
C PHE A 167 1.66 15.86 -9.32
N HIS A 168 0.45 16.37 -9.58
CA HIS A 168 0.01 16.78 -10.92
C HIS A 168 0.80 17.97 -11.49
N GLU A 169 1.43 18.79 -10.64
CA GLU A 169 2.31 19.89 -11.05
C GLU A 169 3.71 19.42 -11.51
N LEU A 170 4.08 18.15 -11.28
CA LEU A 170 5.33 17.57 -11.75
C LEU A 170 5.36 17.41 -13.28
N PRO A 171 6.56 17.32 -13.90
CA PRO A 171 6.70 17.10 -15.33
C PRO A 171 5.96 15.85 -15.83
N TYR A 172 5.63 15.84 -17.12
CA TYR A 172 4.92 14.72 -17.75
C TYR A 172 5.61 13.36 -17.50
N SER A 173 6.94 13.32 -17.51
CA SER A 173 7.72 12.10 -17.24
C SER A 173 7.48 11.48 -15.86
N ALA A 174 7.11 12.27 -14.85
CA ALA A 174 6.76 11.77 -13.52
C ALA A 174 5.34 11.19 -13.47
N ARG A 175 4.48 11.57 -14.41
CA ARG A 175 3.07 11.14 -14.48
C ARG A 175 2.87 9.85 -15.28
N ASP A 176 3.87 9.40 -16.02
CA ASP A 176 3.91 8.07 -16.63
C ASP A 176 4.38 6.98 -15.64
N ASP A 177 4.71 7.34 -14.39
CA ASP A 177 5.17 6.40 -13.37
C ASP A 177 4.00 5.67 -12.71
N ILE A 178 4.19 4.39 -12.38
CA ILE A 178 3.18 3.57 -11.70
C ILE A 178 2.70 4.19 -10.39
N VAL A 179 3.59 4.88 -9.66
CA VAL A 179 3.25 5.55 -8.39
C VAL A 179 2.19 6.63 -8.63
N TYR A 180 2.30 7.37 -9.73
CA TYR A 180 1.29 8.37 -10.11
C TYR A 180 -0.05 7.70 -10.39
N HIS A 181 -0.07 6.66 -11.22
CA HIS A 181 -1.31 5.98 -11.62
C HIS A 181 -2.02 5.28 -10.45
N VAL A 182 -1.27 4.64 -9.55
CA VAL A 182 -1.83 4.07 -8.31
C VAL A 182 -2.46 5.18 -7.46
N THR A 183 -1.74 6.29 -7.25
CA THR A 183 -2.23 7.42 -6.45
C THR A 183 -3.50 8.03 -7.05
N GLU A 184 -3.51 8.24 -8.38
CA GLU A 184 -4.65 8.76 -9.11
C GLU A 184 -5.87 7.83 -8.99
N SER A 185 -5.66 6.51 -9.10
CA SER A 185 -6.74 5.53 -8.97
C SER A 185 -7.41 5.57 -7.60
N TRP A 186 -6.64 5.75 -6.51
CA TRP A 186 -7.20 5.88 -5.16
C TRP A 186 -8.01 7.14 -4.98
N ILE A 187 -7.50 8.28 -5.45
CA ILE A 187 -8.23 9.55 -5.40
C ILE A 187 -9.53 9.45 -6.20
N MET A 188 -9.49 8.88 -7.40
CA MET A 188 -10.66 8.68 -8.25
C MET A 188 -11.69 7.76 -7.59
N ALA A 189 -11.27 6.60 -7.07
CA ALA A 189 -12.16 5.66 -6.39
C ALA A 189 -12.87 6.30 -5.20
N ILE A 190 -12.13 6.98 -4.31
CA ILE A 190 -12.70 7.63 -3.12
C ILE A 190 -13.58 8.84 -3.48
N LYS A 191 -13.22 9.60 -4.51
CA LYS A 191 -14.09 10.68 -5.05
C LYS A 191 -15.45 10.14 -5.50
N GLY A 192 -15.51 8.88 -5.91
CA GLY A 192 -16.72 8.18 -6.29
C GLY A 192 -17.30 8.69 -7.61
N GLY A 193 -18.50 8.20 -7.93
CA GLY A 193 -19.13 8.42 -9.24
C GLY A 193 -18.67 7.38 -10.27
N PHE A 194 -19.57 7.07 -11.21
CA PHE A 194 -19.38 5.94 -12.13
C PHE A 194 -18.07 6.04 -12.91
N ASP A 195 -17.79 7.18 -13.54
CA ASP A 195 -16.61 7.35 -14.39
C ASP A 195 -15.30 7.22 -13.60
N ASN A 196 -15.21 7.82 -12.41
CA ASN A 196 -13.98 7.78 -11.61
C ASN A 196 -13.69 6.36 -11.11
N VAL A 197 -14.70 5.67 -10.58
CA VAL A 197 -14.55 4.28 -10.10
C VAL A 197 -14.29 3.34 -11.28
N ASN A 198 -14.95 3.54 -12.43
CA ASN A 198 -14.71 2.73 -13.63
C ASN A 198 -13.29 2.93 -14.16
N ASN A 199 -12.78 4.16 -14.23
CA ASN A 199 -11.40 4.43 -14.65
C ASN A 199 -10.39 3.75 -13.71
N SER A 200 -10.65 3.81 -12.40
CA SER A 200 -9.82 3.11 -11.40
C SER A 200 -9.86 1.59 -11.62
N SER A 201 -11.04 1.03 -11.89
CA SER A 201 -11.19 -0.40 -12.19
C SER A 201 -10.41 -0.80 -13.45
N CYS A 202 -10.53 -0.02 -14.54
CA CYS A 202 -9.82 -0.31 -15.79
C CYS A 202 -8.30 -0.32 -15.59
N PHE A 203 -7.76 0.60 -14.79
CA PHE A 203 -6.34 0.61 -14.45
C PHE A 203 -5.90 -0.69 -13.75
N TYR A 204 -6.67 -1.18 -12.78
CA TYR A 204 -6.37 -2.44 -12.11
C TYR A 204 -6.60 -3.67 -13.00
N ASP A 205 -7.56 -3.63 -13.93
CA ASP A 205 -7.76 -4.68 -14.94
C ASP A 205 -6.54 -4.75 -15.89
N GLU A 206 -5.97 -3.60 -16.28
CA GLU A 206 -4.75 -3.53 -17.07
C GLU A 206 -3.55 -4.11 -16.31
N ILE A 207 -3.41 -3.82 -15.01
CA ILE A 207 -2.40 -4.45 -14.16
C ILE A 207 -2.60 -5.97 -14.12
N MET A 208 -3.84 -6.43 -13.94
CA MET A 208 -4.18 -7.85 -13.84
C MET A 208 -3.92 -8.62 -15.15
N ALA A 209 -3.76 -7.93 -16.29
CA ALA A 209 -3.33 -8.56 -17.54
C ALA A 209 -1.84 -8.96 -17.56
N ASN A 210 -1.04 -8.47 -16.60
CA ASN A 210 0.33 -8.92 -16.41
C ASN A 210 0.37 -10.37 -15.92
N ASP A 211 1.53 -11.00 -16.09
CA ASP A 211 1.78 -12.32 -15.56
C ASP A 211 2.08 -12.26 -14.05
N PHE A 212 1.39 -13.09 -13.26
CA PHE A 212 1.55 -13.22 -11.80
C PHE A 212 1.76 -14.69 -11.39
N GLU A 213 2.23 -15.56 -12.28
CA GLU A 213 2.39 -17.00 -11.97
C GLU A 213 3.19 -17.26 -10.69
N GLU A 214 4.23 -16.47 -10.43
CA GLU A 214 5.10 -16.58 -9.25
C GLU A 214 4.72 -15.61 -8.11
N ASP A 215 3.71 -14.75 -8.32
CA ASP A 215 3.39 -13.60 -7.47
C ASP A 215 1.94 -13.64 -6.97
N ALA A 216 1.59 -14.75 -6.30
CA ALA A 216 0.23 -14.98 -5.80
C ALA A 216 -0.25 -13.87 -4.84
N GLN A 217 0.64 -13.26 -4.06
CA GLN A 217 0.34 -12.14 -3.15
C GLN A 217 -0.09 -10.89 -3.93
N GLY A 218 0.66 -10.48 -4.95
CA GLY A 218 0.31 -9.35 -5.81
C GLY A 218 -1.03 -9.59 -6.51
N LYS A 219 -1.22 -10.78 -7.09
CA LYS A 219 -2.50 -11.17 -7.72
C LYS A 219 -3.67 -11.13 -6.75
N TYR A 220 -3.50 -11.65 -5.54
CA TYR A 220 -4.51 -11.60 -4.49
C TYR A 220 -4.90 -10.15 -4.15
N HIS A 221 -3.92 -9.25 -4.04
CA HIS A 221 -4.17 -7.84 -3.75
C HIS A 221 -4.95 -7.15 -4.87
N ILE A 222 -4.51 -7.28 -6.13
CA ILE A 222 -5.17 -6.65 -7.29
C ILE A 222 -6.60 -7.17 -7.45
N LEU A 223 -6.84 -8.47 -7.31
CA LEU A 223 -8.20 -9.02 -7.34
C LEU A 223 -9.07 -8.49 -6.19
N SER A 224 -8.49 -8.28 -5.00
CA SER A 224 -9.22 -7.71 -3.86
C SER A 224 -9.63 -6.26 -4.11
N VAL A 225 -8.77 -5.47 -4.77
CA VAL A 225 -9.08 -4.10 -5.19
C VAL A 225 -10.16 -4.10 -6.27
N LEU A 226 -10.02 -4.94 -7.31
CA LEU A 226 -11.03 -5.08 -8.36
C LEU A 226 -12.38 -5.46 -7.77
N PHE A 227 -12.43 -6.45 -6.88
CA PHE A 227 -13.66 -6.80 -6.14
C PHE A 227 -14.28 -5.57 -5.45
N ALA A 228 -13.51 -4.80 -4.70
CA ALA A 228 -14.02 -3.61 -4.01
C ALA A 228 -14.58 -2.55 -4.99
N LEU A 229 -13.87 -2.26 -6.07
CA LEU A 229 -14.29 -1.29 -7.09
C LEU A 229 -15.54 -1.78 -7.84
N THR A 230 -15.61 -3.06 -8.19
CA THR A 230 -16.77 -3.66 -8.87
C THR A 230 -18.01 -3.66 -7.98
N VAL A 231 -17.85 -3.85 -6.67
CA VAL A 231 -18.93 -3.66 -5.68
C VAL A 231 -19.41 -2.21 -5.66
N GLN A 232 -18.51 -1.21 -5.69
CA GLN A 232 -18.87 0.21 -5.77
C GLN A 232 -19.63 0.55 -7.06
N LEU A 233 -19.27 -0.09 -8.18
CA LEU A 233 -19.97 0.01 -9.46
C LEU A 233 -21.30 -0.76 -9.49
N LYS A 234 -21.64 -1.50 -8.42
CA LYS A 234 -22.84 -2.34 -8.29
C LYS A 234 -22.93 -3.46 -9.33
N ARG A 235 -21.80 -3.91 -9.86
CA ARG A 235 -21.73 -5.00 -10.83
C ARG A 235 -21.56 -6.33 -10.11
N PHE A 236 -22.57 -6.72 -9.34
CA PHE A 236 -22.47 -7.82 -8.39
C PHE A 236 -22.11 -9.20 -8.99
N PRO A 237 -22.57 -9.59 -10.20
CA PRO A 237 -22.13 -10.83 -10.83
C PRO A 237 -20.62 -10.86 -11.07
N GLU A 238 -20.06 -9.77 -11.62
CA GLU A 238 -18.61 -9.64 -11.87
C GLU A 238 -17.83 -9.63 -10.55
N ALA A 239 -18.37 -9.00 -9.50
CA ALA A 239 -17.76 -9.04 -8.17
C ALA A 239 -17.71 -10.46 -7.59
N GLN A 240 -18.73 -11.29 -7.84
CA GLN A 240 -18.72 -12.70 -7.43
C GLN A 240 -17.64 -13.50 -8.17
N ASP A 241 -17.45 -13.25 -9.47
CA ASP A 241 -16.39 -13.90 -10.27
C ASP A 241 -14.99 -13.58 -9.71
N PHE A 242 -14.76 -12.36 -9.23
CA PHE A 242 -13.49 -12.02 -8.57
C PHE A 242 -13.29 -12.76 -7.25
N LEU A 243 -14.35 -12.96 -6.44
CA LEU A 243 -14.26 -13.76 -5.23
C LEU A 243 -13.90 -15.23 -5.53
N GLU A 244 -14.49 -15.80 -6.58
CA GLU A 244 -14.17 -17.16 -7.02
C GLU A 244 -12.71 -17.27 -7.48
N GLN A 245 -12.20 -16.28 -8.20
CA GLN A 245 -10.79 -16.21 -8.59
C GLN A 245 -9.87 -16.11 -7.38
N ILE A 246 -10.20 -15.25 -6.40
CA ILE A 246 -9.44 -15.11 -5.15
C ILE A 246 -9.40 -16.45 -4.40
N ASP A 247 -10.54 -17.10 -4.23
CA ASP A 247 -10.63 -18.38 -3.53
C ASP A 247 -9.82 -19.47 -4.27
N ALA A 248 -9.82 -19.45 -5.61
CA ALA A 248 -9.05 -20.38 -6.44
C ALA A 248 -7.52 -20.23 -6.31
N LEU A 249 -7.01 -19.04 -5.94
CA LEU A 249 -5.58 -18.85 -5.65
C LEU A 249 -5.11 -19.71 -4.46
N ASN A 250 -6.02 -20.10 -3.56
CA ASN A 250 -5.70 -20.78 -2.32
C ASN A 250 -4.61 -20.07 -1.50
N PHE A 251 -4.51 -18.75 -1.63
CA PHE A 251 -3.47 -17.95 -0.99
C PHE A 251 -3.51 -18.10 0.54
N LYS A 252 -2.34 -18.38 1.14
CA LYS A 252 -2.17 -18.64 2.58
C LYS A 252 -1.30 -17.60 3.29
N GLY A 253 -0.86 -16.55 2.57
CA GLY A 253 -0.09 -15.45 3.16
C GLY A 253 -0.98 -14.55 4.02
N ASP A 254 -0.53 -13.31 4.22
CA ASP A 254 -1.26 -12.34 5.05
C ASP A 254 -2.60 -11.97 4.38
N VAL A 255 -3.68 -12.60 4.86
CA VAL A 255 -5.04 -12.35 4.35
C VAL A 255 -5.49 -11.01 4.91
N SER A 256 -5.70 -10.03 4.04
CA SER A 256 -6.17 -8.71 4.48
C SER A 256 -7.57 -8.80 5.12
N GLY A 257 -7.71 -8.24 6.32
CA GLY A 257 -9.00 -8.00 6.97
C GLY A 257 -9.95 -7.14 6.11
N ASP A 258 -9.42 -6.31 5.22
CA ASP A 258 -10.20 -5.46 4.33
C ASP A 258 -10.99 -6.30 3.31
N LEU A 259 -10.45 -7.43 2.84
CA LEU A 259 -11.21 -8.32 1.96
C LEU A 259 -12.42 -8.92 2.70
N LEU A 260 -12.25 -9.31 3.97
CA LEU A 260 -13.37 -9.79 4.78
C LEU A 260 -14.42 -8.69 5.00
N ALA A 261 -13.99 -7.45 5.27
CA ALA A 261 -14.88 -6.30 5.37
C ALA A 261 -15.66 -6.04 4.07
N ASN A 262 -14.98 -6.15 2.92
CA ASN A 262 -15.62 -6.04 1.61
C ASN A 262 -16.60 -7.20 1.36
N LYS A 263 -16.25 -8.44 1.75
CA LYS A 263 -17.15 -9.61 1.69
C LYS A 263 -18.40 -9.40 2.55
N ILE A 264 -18.26 -8.83 3.76
CA ILE A 264 -19.40 -8.47 4.64
C ILE A 264 -20.34 -7.49 3.94
N THR A 265 -19.78 -6.44 3.34
CA THR A 265 -20.54 -5.44 2.58
C THR A 265 -21.29 -6.10 1.42
N PHE A 266 -20.60 -6.95 0.66
CA PHE A 266 -21.19 -7.68 -0.46
C PHE A 266 -22.34 -8.61 -0.02
N GLU A 267 -22.21 -9.32 1.10
CA GLU A 267 -23.26 -10.18 1.66
C GLU A 267 -24.52 -9.40 2.04
N TYR A 268 -24.37 -8.20 2.62
CA TYR A 268 -25.52 -7.32 2.87
C TYR A 268 -26.21 -6.88 1.57
N LEU A 269 -25.42 -6.51 0.56
CA LEU A 269 -25.94 -5.97 -0.70
C LEU A 269 -26.61 -7.02 -1.59
N THR A 270 -26.17 -8.28 -1.52
CA THR A 270 -26.60 -9.32 -2.48
C THR A 270 -27.42 -10.44 -1.84
N LYS A 271 -27.24 -10.71 -0.54
CA LYS A 271 -27.82 -11.86 0.15
C LYS A 271 -28.55 -11.49 1.45
N GLY A 272 -28.83 -10.20 1.67
CA GLY A 272 -29.55 -9.74 2.87
C GLY A 272 -28.81 -9.97 4.19
N GLY A 273 -27.51 -10.25 4.14
CA GLY A 273 -26.67 -10.41 5.32
C GLY A 273 -26.67 -11.79 5.98
N GLU A 274 -27.15 -12.85 5.29
CA GLU A 274 -27.24 -14.21 5.85
C GLU A 274 -25.92 -14.71 6.48
N ASN A 275 -24.77 -14.43 5.85
CA ASN A 275 -23.46 -14.90 6.33
C ASN A 275 -22.64 -13.83 7.06
N VAL A 276 -23.22 -12.68 7.39
CA VAL A 276 -22.44 -11.57 7.98
C VAL A 276 -21.93 -11.91 9.38
N LEU A 277 -22.72 -12.55 10.23
CA LEU A 277 -22.28 -12.89 11.59
C LEU A 277 -21.04 -13.83 11.60
N PRO A 278 -21.00 -14.92 10.81
CA PRO A 278 -19.78 -15.71 10.62
C PRO A 278 -18.58 -14.87 10.14
N LEU A 279 -18.77 -14.00 9.15
CA LEU A 279 -17.69 -13.18 8.59
C LEU A 279 -17.17 -12.14 9.59
N LEU A 280 -18.04 -11.50 10.37
CA LEU A 280 -17.63 -10.59 11.44
C LEU A 280 -16.82 -11.31 12.52
N LYS A 281 -17.16 -12.56 12.85
CA LYS A 281 -16.36 -13.38 13.77
C LYS A 281 -14.99 -13.70 13.20
N GLN A 282 -14.91 -14.04 11.91
CA GLN A 282 -13.62 -14.27 11.23
C GLN A 282 -12.79 -12.99 11.20
N LEU A 283 -13.40 -11.84 10.90
CA LEU A 283 -12.72 -10.55 10.91
C LEU A 283 -12.18 -10.23 12.31
N ALA A 284 -12.97 -10.42 13.36
CA ALA A 284 -12.54 -10.20 14.74
C ALA A 284 -11.44 -11.15 15.21
N GLN A 285 -11.30 -12.33 14.59
CA GLN A 285 -10.19 -13.25 14.87
C GLN A 285 -8.92 -12.84 14.12
N LEU A 286 -9.07 -12.38 12.88
CA LEU A 286 -7.96 -12.05 11.99
C LEU A 286 -7.38 -10.66 12.27
N ASN A 287 -8.25 -9.65 12.38
CA ASN A 287 -7.90 -8.26 12.63
C ASN A 287 -8.89 -7.66 13.66
N PRO A 288 -8.65 -7.86 14.96
CA PRO A 288 -9.53 -7.37 16.03
C PRO A 288 -9.68 -5.84 16.07
N GLU A 289 -8.71 -5.10 15.52
CA GLU A 289 -8.67 -3.63 15.49
C GLU A 289 -9.21 -3.04 14.18
N HIS A 290 -9.77 -3.87 13.28
CA HIS A 290 -10.28 -3.40 12.00
C HIS A 290 -11.39 -2.36 12.18
N GLU A 291 -11.33 -1.26 11.42
CA GLU A 291 -12.25 -0.11 11.54
C GLU A 291 -13.73 -0.52 11.46
N LEU A 292 -14.10 -1.41 10.54
CA LEU A 292 -15.45 -1.98 10.45
C LEU A 292 -15.97 -2.54 11.79
N LEU A 293 -15.13 -3.17 12.61
CA LEU A 293 -15.55 -3.72 13.91
C LEU A 293 -15.80 -2.61 14.93
N ALA A 294 -14.95 -1.57 14.93
CA ALA A 294 -15.12 -0.39 15.76
C ALA A 294 -16.41 0.35 15.40
N ASP A 295 -16.64 0.58 14.10
CA ASP A 295 -17.87 1.17 13.57
C ASP A 295 -19.09 0.34 13.95
N TYR A 296 -19.05 -0.97 13.72
CA TYR A 296 -20.16 -1.87 14.03
C TYR A 296 -20.53 -1.80 15.52
N LYS A 297 -19.53 -1.80 16.41
CA LYS A 297 -19.73 -1.65 17.85
C LYS A 297 -20.35 -0.29 18.20
N GLU A 298 -19.78 0.80 17.69
CA GLU A 298 -20.28 2.16 17.94
C GLU A 298 -21.74 2.32 17.52
N LYS A 299 -22.11 1.82 16.34
CA LYS A 299 -23.49 1.94 15.83
C LYS A 299 -24.47 1.11 16.67
N ASN A 300 -24.09 -0.08 17.12
CA ASN A 300 -24.93 -0.89 18.00
C ASN A 300 -25.13 -0.23 19.37
N GLU A 301 -24.07 0.29 19.99
CA GLU A 301 -24.17 1.02 21.27
C GLU A 301 -25.09 2.26 21.15
N LYS A 302 -24.99 2.99 20.04
CA LYS A 302 -25.90 4.11 19.74
C LYS A 302 -27.35 3.65 19.58
N PHE A 303 -27.57 2.52 18.92
CA PHE A 303 -28.91 1.96 18.74
C PHE A 303 -29.51 1.51 20.07
N ASP A 304 -28.74 0.80 20.90
CA ASP A 304 -29.17 0.34 22.23
C ASP A 304 -29.53 1.53 23.14
N ALA A 305 -28.74 2.60 23.11
CA ALA A 305 -29.05 3.84 23.84
C ALA A 305 -30.35 4.51 23.36
N ILE A 306 -30.66 4.45 22.05
CA ILE A 306 -31.94 4.92 21.51
C ILE A 306 -33.07 4.03 22.03
N VAL A 307 -32.92 2.71 21.98
CA VAL A 307 -33.94 1.77 22.46
C VAL A 307 -34.25 2.03 23.93
N GLU A 308 -33.23 2.11 24.79
CA GLU A 308 -33.39 2.40 26.22
C GLU A 308 -34.14 3.71 26.47
N LYS A 309 -33.80 4.78 25.72
CA LYS A 309 -34.44 6.09 25.85
C LYS A 309 -35.94 6.08 25.51
N TYR A 310 -36.37 5.23 24.58
CA TYR A 310 -37.75 5.19 24.09
C TYR A 310 -38.54 3.97 24.59
N GLN A 311 -37.98 3.17 25.51
CA GLN A 311 -38.75 2.13 26.17
C GLN A 311 -39.88 2.77 27.01
N PRO A 312 -41.13 2.30 26.86
CA PRO A 312 -42.23 2.78 27.70
C PRO A 312 -41.89 2.52 29.17
N ALA A 313 -42.10 3.52 30.03
CA ALA A 313 -42.04 3.29 31.47
C ALA A 313 -43.08 2.22 31.84
N LEU A 314 -42.60 1.08 32.36
CA LEU A 314 -43.43 0.03 32.96
C LEU A 314 -44.15 0.55 34.20
#